data_AF-A0A955H5J3-F1
#
_entry.id   AF-A0A955H5J3-F1
#
_cell.length_a   1.000
_cell.length_b   1.000
_cell.length_c   1.000
_cell.angle_alpha   90.00
_cell.angle_beta   90.00
_cell.angle_gamma   90.00
#
_symmetry.space_group_name_H-M   'P 1'
#
loop_
_entity.id
_entity.type
_entity.pdbx_description
1 polymer ?
#
loop_
_entity_poly.entity_id
_entity_poly.type
_entity_poly.pdbx_seq_one_letter_code
_entity_poly.pdbx_strand_id
1 'polypeptide(L)'
;MTAFSSQQVLALLVGILSLGFLSPILILVAYIVLGHAHFLLAYYYKFKAGKINKKHLLPYLLLAVFVFSLPTFLSMESILLIIAILFGTHFFFDEARLLEGEVEKVSLSLSVPAIITFVGLVAYTETSYDFMLPAILVSVAIIVWSLASTGIRNLFLPHVLYLNLFTLLFSLIYIFGIEISGEAVFGSIILMHITTWYVFYYKKLKSAPKRLVQFIVDCVVINALFIILYFVFMSQGEGSIGQYVFSPIYYYCWAILHIVTSSGELFALVKERSLRLF
;
A
#
# COMPACT_ATOMS: atom_id res chain seq x y z
N MET A 1 -27.16 -9.24 0.44
CA MET A 1 -25.75 -9.12 0.00
C MET A 1 -25.56 -7.71 -0.51
N THR A 2 -24.66 -6.97 0.10
CA THR A 2 -24.24 -5.63 -0.33
C THR A 2 -23.22 -5.80 -1.45
N ALA A 3 -23.48 -5.21 -2.62
CA ALA A 3 -22.56 -5.26 -3.75
C ALA A 3 -21.28 -4.45 -3.44
N PHE A 4 -20.14 -4.87 -3.97
CA PHE A 4 -18.91 -4.07 -3.92
C PHE A 4 -19.15 -2.70 -4.58
N SER A 5 -18.55 -1.66 -3.99
CA SER A 5 -18.60 -0.33 -4.57
C SER A 5 -17.84 -0.29 -5.90
N SER A 6 -18.20 0.65 -6.77
CA SER A 6 -17.49 0.86 -8.04
C SER A 6 -15.98 1.13 -7.89
N GLN A 7 -15.56 1.67 -6.73
CA GLN A 7 -14.15 1.89 -6.42
C GLN A 7 -13.44 0.59 -6.08
N GLN A 8 -14.04 -0.28 -5.27
CA GLN A 8 -13.47 -1.60 -4.96
C GLN A 8 -13.35 -2.46 -6.22
N VAL A 9 -14.38 -2.46 -7.07
CA VAL A 9 -14.35 -3.19 -8.34
C VAL A 9 -13.24 -2.67 -9.24
N LEU A 10 -13.12 -1.35 -9.41
CA LEU A 10 -12.06 -0.76 -10.24
C LEU A 10 -10.66 -1.08 -9.68
N ALA A 11 -10.46 -0.96 -8.37
CA ALA A 11 -9.18 -1.26 -7.73
C ALA A 11 -8.81 -2.75 -7.91
N LEU A 12 -9.76 -3.68 -7.70
CA LEU A 12 -9.54 -5.10 -7.95
C LEU A 12 -9.24 -5.39 -9.40
N LEU A 13 -9.95 -4.75 -10.34
CA LEU A 13 -9.67 -4.89 -11.76
C LEU A 13 -8.25 -4.42 -12.09
N VAL A 14 -7.78 -3.29 -11.55
CA VAL A 14 -6.39 -2.86 -11.76
C VAL A 14 -5.40 -3.87 -11.18
N GLY A 15 -5.64 -4.40 -9.98
CA GLY A 15 -4.79 -5.43 -9.38
C GLY A 15 -4.74 -6.73 -10.21
N ILE A 16 -5.90 -7.26 -10.60
CA ILE A 16 -6.00 -8.48 -11.40
C ILE A 16 -5.42 -8.28 -12.81
N LEU A 17 -5.73 -7.16 -13.46
CA LEU A 17 -5.24 -6.89 -14.81
C LEU A 17 -3.73 -6.64 -14.83
N SER A 18 -3.19 -5.94 -13.83
CA SER A 18 -1.74 -5.77 -13.72
C SER A 18 -1.04 -7.12 -13.55
N LEU A 19 -1.53 -7.96 -12.65
CA LEU A 19 -0.96 -9.28 -12.39
C LEU A 19 -1.12 -10.27 -13.56
N GLY A 20 -2.25 -10.22 -14.27
CA GLY A 20 -2.57 -11.16 -15.35
C GLY A 20 -2.05 -10.76 -16.74
N PHE A 21 -1.78 -9.48 -16.97
CA PHE A 21 -1.43 -8.98 -18.31
C PHE A 21 -0.10 -8.23 -18.40
N LEU A 22 0.44 -7.72 -17.29
CA LEU A 22 1.75 -7.06 -17.32
C LEU A 22 2.86 -8.06 -16.98
N SER A 23 3.96 -7.99 -17.71
CA SER A 23 5.19 -8.70 -17.32
C SER A 23 5.68 -8.18 -15.95
N PRO A 24 6.37 -8.99 -15.13
CA PRO A 24 6.89 -8.57 -13.83
C PRO A 24 7.69 -7.27 -13.87
N ILE A 25 8.49 -7.06 -14.92
CA ILE A 25 9.28 -5.83 -15.07
C ILE A 25 8.42 -4.59 -15.33
N LEU A 26 7.30 -4.73 -16.04
CA LEU A 26 6.36 -3.62 -16.24
C LEU A 26 5.59 -3.30 -14.96
N ILE A 27 5.25 -4.31 -14.16
CA ILE A 27 4.67 -4.11 -12.83
C ILE A 27 5.66 -3.35 -11.95
N LEU A 28 6.93 -3.79 -11.93
CA LEU A 28 8.03 -3.16 -11.22
C LEU A 28 8.16 -1.67 -11.57
N VAL A 29 8.28 -1.37 -12.85
CA VAL A 29 8.38 0.02 -13.32
C VAL A 29 7.15 0.82 -12.96
N ALA A 30 5.96 0.27 -13.20
CA ALA A 30 4.70 0.96 -12.94
C ALA A 30 4.56 1.30 -11.45
N TYR A 31 4.79 0.36 -10.53
CA TYR A 31 4.62 0.64 -9.11
C TYR A 31 5.71 1.58 -8.59
N ILE A 32 6.94 1.55 -9.10
CA ILE A 32 8.00 2.48 -8.69
C ILE A 32 7.64 3.90 -9.12
N VAL A 33 7.30 4.09 -10.39
CA VAL A 33 7.02 5.42 -10.96
C VAL A 33 5.74 6.02 -10.38
N LEU A 34 4.66 5.24 -10.35
CA LEU A 34 3.39 5.70 -9.81
C LEU A 34 3.42 5.80 -8.27
N GLY A 35 4.20 4.95 -7.60
CA GLY A 35 4.42 5.00 -6.16
C GLY A 35 5.10 6.29 -5.73
N HIS A 36 6.17 6.71 -6.42
CA HIS A 36 6.81 8.00 -6.14
C HIS A 36 5.88 9.20 -6.38
N ALA A 37 5.10 9.16 -7.46
CA ALA A 37 4.10 10.17 -7.74
C ALA A 37 3.06 10.25 -6.60
N HIS A 38 2.59 9.09 -6.12
CA HIS A 38 1.69 8.98 -4.99
C HIS A 38 2.32 9.53 -3.69
N PHE A 39 3.58 9.20 -3.38
CA PHE A 39 4.28 9.71 -2.20
C PHE A 39 4.33 11.24 -2.22
N LEU A 40 4.75 11.83 -3.35
CA LEU A 40 4.85 13.27 -3.49
C LEU A 40 3.49 13.96 -3.37
N LEU A 41 2.46 13.43 -4.03
CA LEU A 41 1.09 13.94 -3.92
C LEU A 41 0.59 13.90 -2.47
N ALA A 42 0.78 12.79 -1.78
CA ALA A 42 0.37 12.63 -0.39
C ALA A 42 1.06 13.66 0.53
N TYR A 43 2.38 13.88 0.38
CA TYR A 43 3.10 14.91 1.13
C TYR A 43 2.65 16.32 0.79
N TYR A 44 2.48 16.61 -0.50
CA TYR A 44 2.04 17.91 -0.99
C TYR A 44 0.67 18.30 -0.42
N TYR A 45 -0.29 17.37 -0.43
CA TYR A 45 -1.62 17.60 0.13
C TYR A 45 -1.61 17.69 1.65
N LYS A 46 -0.77 16.90 2.34
CA LYS A 46 -0.59 17.05 3.81
C LYS A 46 0.02 18.40 4.18
N PHE A 47 0.97 18.89 3.40
CA PHE A 47 1.56 20.22 3.58
C PHE A 47 0.53 21.33 3.33
N LYS A 48 -0.22 21.27 2.21
CA LYS A 48 -1.32 22.22 1.92
C LYS A 48 -2.38 22.24 3.02
N ALA A 49 -2.65 21.10 3.64
CA ALA A 49 -3.58 20.98 4.77
C ALA A 49 -2.99 21.43 6.12
N GLY A 50 -1.73 21.90 6.17
CA GLY A 50 -1.06 22.34 7.39
C GLY A 50 -0.69 21.20 8.35
N LYS A 51 -0.85 19.93 7.94
CA LYS A 51 -0.51 18.76 8.75
C LYS A 51 0.99 18.54 8.88
N ILE A 52 1.76 19.00 7.89
CA ILE A 52 3.23 18.96 7.89
C ILE A 52 3.74 20.40 7.86
N ASN A 53 4.73 20.70 8.69
CA ASN A 53 5.37 22.01 8.80
C ASN A 53 6.88 21.86 9.05
N LYS A 54 7.61 22.99 9.15
CA LYS A 54 9.08 23.00 9.33
C LYS A 54 9.58 22.19 10.53
N LYS A 55 8.79 22.01 11.60
CA LYS A 55 9.19 21.20 12.77
C LYS A 55 9.32 19.71 12.44
N HIS A 56 8.67 19.25 11.37
CA HIS A 56 8.74 17.87 10.91
C HIS A 56 9.99 17.59 10.07
N LEU A 57 10.70 18.63 9.62
CA LEU A 57 11.84 18.48 8.71
C LEU A 57 13.00 17.72 9.37
N LEU A 58 13.40 18.09 10.59
CA LEU A 58 14.52 17.44 11.26
C LEU A 58 14.23 15.95 11.57
N PRO A 59 13.09 15.57 12.19
CA PRO A 59 12.74 14.16 12.36
C PRO A 59 12.66 13.39 11.04
N TYR A 60 12.12 14.01 9.99
CA TYR A 60 12.06 13.41 8.66
C TYR A 60 13.45 13.14 8.09
N LEU A 61 14.38 14.11 8.17
CA LEU A 61 15.74 13.95 7.70
C LEU A 61 16.51 12.88 8.48
N LEU A 62 16.35 12.83 9.81
CA LEU A 62 16.97 11.80 10.64
C LEU A 62 16.45 10.40 10.27
N LEU A 63 15.12 10.27 10.09
CA LEU A 63 14.51 9.02 9.65
C LEU A 63 14.97 8.65 8.23
N ALA A 64 15.07 9.62 7.32
CA ALA A 64 15.57 9.38 5.97
C ALA A 64 17.02 8.88 6.01
N VAL A 65 17.92 9.51 6.77
CA VAL A 65 19.31 9.04 6.92
C VAL A 65 19.35 7.60 7.46
N PHE A 66 18.54 7.30 8.48
CA PHE A 66 18.44 5.95 9.03
C PHE A 66 17.94 4.94 7.98
N VAL A 67 16.81 5.20 7.32
CA VAL A 67 16.20 4.28 6.35
C VAL A 67 17.10 4.08 5.12
N PHE A 68 17.73 5.13 4.61
CA PHE A 68 18.65 5.04 3.48
C PHE A 68 20.00 4.41 3.82
N SER A 69 20.31 4.21 5.10
CA SER A 69 21.46 3.41 5.54
C SER A 69 21.16 1.90 5.57
N LEU A 70 19.90 1.48 5.58
CA LEU A 70 19.52 0.06 5.66
C LEU A 70 20.15 -0.82 4.57
N PRO A 71 20.25 -0.38 3.28
CA PRO A 71 20.92 -1.16 2.24
C PRO A 71 22.40 -1.50 2.52
N THR A 72 23.05 -0.82 3.48
CA THR A 72 24.44 -1.14 3.87
C THR A 72 24.54 -2.30 4.86
N PHE A 73 23.43 -2.67 5.50
CA PHE A 73 23.37 -3.69 6.56
C PHE A 73 22.43 -4.85 6.23
N LEU A 74 21.45 -4.63 5.37
CA LEU A 74 20.39 -5.57 5.06
C LEU A 74 20.40 -5.94 3.57
N SER A 75 20.07 -7.19 3.28
CA SER A 75 19.86 -7.66 1.91
C SER A 75 18.58 -7.06 1.31
N MET A 76 18.44 -7.14 -0.01
CA MET A 76 17.25 -6.69 -0.73
C MET A 76 15.99 -7.43 -0.26
N GLU A 77 16.08 -8.74 -0.07
CA GLU A 77 14.98 -9.59 0.40
C GLU A 77 14.56 -9.21 1.82
N SER A 78 15.52 -8.89 2.69
CA SER A 78 15.25 -8.43 4.05
C SER A 78 14.51 -7.09 4.05
N ILE A 79 14.90 -6.16 3.19
CA ILE A 79 14.22 -4.86 3.04
C ILE A 79 12.83 -5.06 2.43
N LEU A 80 12.69 -5.93 1.44
CA LEU A 80 11.40 -6.30 0.83
C LEU A 80 10.43 -6.86 1.87
N LEU A 81 10.90 -7.72 2.79
CA LEU A 81 10.07 -8.23 3.89
C LEU A 81 9.64 -7.12 4.86
N ILE A 82 10.57 -6.23 5.24
CA ILE A 82 10.24 -5.10 6.11
C ILE A 82 9.16 -4.23 5.45
N ILE A 83 9.31 -3.90 4.17
CA ILE A 83 8.31 -3.10 3.48
C ILE A 83 7.01 -3.88 3.25
N ALA A 84 7.02 -5.19 3.02
CA ALA A 84 5.81 -6.00 2.94
C ALA A 84 4.98 -5.95 4.23
N ILE A 85 5.64 -6.01 5.40
CA ILE A 85 4.98 -5.90 6.71
C ILE A 85 4.39 -4.49 6.89
N LEU A 86 5.19 -3.45 6.64
CA LEU A 86 4.78 -2.07 6.82
C LEU A 86 3.67 -1.69 5.84
N PHE A 87 3.85 -2.01 4.57
CA PHE A 87 2.89 -1.73 3.50
C PHE A 87 1.63 -2.56 3.66
N GLY A 88 1.71 -3.86 3.98
CA GLY A 88 0.52 -4.67 4.26
C GLY A 88 -0.32 -4.03 5.36
N THR A 89 0.31 -3.71 6.49
CA THR A 89 -0.38 -3.04 7.60
C THR A 89 -0.99 -1.70 7.19
N HIS A 90 -0.23 -0.86 6.50
CA HIS A 90 -0.69 0.43 5.99
C HIS A 90 -1.87 0.30 5.03
N PHE A 91 -1.72 -0.54 4.00
CA PHE A 91 -2.69 -0.81 2.97
C PHE A 91 -4.01 -1.30 3.57
N PHE A 92 -3.98 -2.38 4.33
CA PHE A 92 -5.22 -2.99 4.83
C PHE A 92 -5.98 -2.06 5.79
N PHE A 93 -5.27 -1.26 6.59
CA PHE A 93 -5.91 -0.26 7.45
C PHE A 93 -6.41 0.96 6.70
N ASP A 94 -5.64 1.46 5.72
CA ASP A 94 -6.07 2.62 4.94
C ASP A 94 -7.24 2.25 4.02
N GLU A 95 -7.25 1.07 3.40
CA GLU A 95 -8.40 0.61 2.60
C GLU A 95 -9.67 0.51 3.44
N ALA A 96 -9.60 -0.06 4.65
CA ALA A 96 -10.77 -0.11 5.55
C ALA A 96 -11.33 1.31 5.80
N ARG A 97 -10.44 2.30 6.00
CA ARG A 97 -10.81 3.70 6.22
C ARG A 97 -11.33 4.38 4.94
N LEU A 98 -10.69 4.18 3.80
CA LEU A 98 -11.07 4.79 2.53
C LEU A 98 -12.43 4.27 2.02
N LEU A 99 -12.79 3.05 2.41
CA LEU A 99 -14.04 2.41 2.00
C LEU A 99 -15.22 2.75 2.92
N GLU A 100 -15.03 2.83 4.24
CA GLU A 100 -16.14 3.02 5.20
C GLU A 100 -16.08 4.32 6.02
N GLY A 101 -14.95 5.02 6.03
CA GLY A 101 -14.73 6.20 6.86
C GLY A 101 -14.23 5.85 8.27
N GLU A 102 -15.11 5.43 9.17
CA GLU A 102 -14.76 5.03 10.54
C GLU A 102 -14.65 3.50 10.66
N VAL A 103 -13.50 3.01 11.12
CA VAL A 103 -13.24 1.57 11.23
C VAL A 103 -13.48 1.13 12.68
N GLU A 104 -14.48 0.28 12.89
CA GLU A 104 -14.69 -0.36 14.20
C GLU A 104 -13.50 -1.28 14.56
N LYS A 105 -13.17 -1.40 15.85
CA LYS A 105 -12.04 -2.23 16.32
C LYS A 105 -12.07 -3.68 15.81
N VAL A 106 -13.28 -4.24 15.66
CA VAL A 106 -13.50 -5.61 15.15
C VAL A 106 -13.14 -5.74 13.66
N SER A 107 -13.33 -4.69 12.87
CA SER A 107 -12.93 -4.67 11.47
C SER A 107 -11.40 -4.67 11.31
N LEU A 108 -10.68 -4.03 12.24
CA LEU A 108 -9.21 -4.03 12.22
C LEU A 108 -8.63 -5.43 12.49
N SER A 109 -9.17 -6.19 13.45
CA SER A 109 -8.69 -7.56 13.70
C SER A 109 -8.94 -8.50 12.53
N LEU A 110 -10.04 -8.28 11.78
CA LEU A 110 -10.37 -9.04 10.57
C LEU A 110 -9.55 -8.64 9.34
N SER A 111 -8.71 -7.60 9.43
CA SER A 111 -7.74 -7.22 8.40
C SER A 111 -6.40 -7.95 8.56
N VAL A 112 -6.09 -8.42 9.78
CA VAL A 112 -4.84 -9.13 10.11
C VAL A 112 -4.62 -10.40 9.27
N PRO A 113 -5.63 -11.27 9.02
CA PRO A 113 -5.46 -12.44 8.15
C PRO A 113 -4.88 -12.10 6.77
N ALA A 114 -5.35 -11.01 6.17
CA ALA A 114 -4.90 -10.58 4.84
C ALA A 114 -3.47 -10.03 4.88
N ILE A 115 -3.09 -9.32 5.95
CA ILE A 115 -1.71 -8.87 6.19
C ILE A 115 -0.77 -10.07 6.33
N ILE A 116 -1.12 -11.05 7.17
CA ILE A 116 -0.27 -12.21 7.46
C ILE A 116 -0.08 -13.08 6.21
N THR A 117 -1.16 -13.35 5.46
CA THR A 117 -1.06 -14.13 4.21
C THR A 117 -0.32 -13.40 3.11
N PHE A 118 -0.46 -12.07 3.01
CA PHE A 118 0.34 -11.27 2.08
C PHE A 118 1.84 -11.36 2.39
N VAL A 119 2.23 -11.12 3.64
CA VAL A 119 3.63 -11.21 4.07
C VAL A 119 4.15 -12.64 3.92
N GLY A 120 3.34 -13.64 4.26
CA GLY A 120 3.67 -15.05 4.10
C GLY A 120 3.95 -15.43 2.65
N LEU A 121 3.13 -14.92 1.71
CA LEU A 121 3.32 -15.16 0.28
C LEU A 121 4.59 -14.48 -0.26
N VAL A 122 4.85 -13.23 0.12
CA VAL A 122 6.10 -12.52 -0.25
C VAL A 122 7.31 -13.26 0.34
N ALA A 123 7.25 -13.70 1.60
CA ALA A 123 8.34 -14.42 2.21
C ALA A 123 8.59 -15.79 1.56
N TYR A 124 7.54 -16.53 1.24
CA TYR A 124 7.62 -17.80 0.53
C TYR A 124 8.30 -17.66 -0.83
N THR A 125 7.94 -16.62 -1.58
CA THR A 125 8.46 -16.38 -2.93
C THR A 125 9.89 -15.84 -2.94
N GLU A 126 10.31 -15.10 -1.90
CA GLU A 126 11.59 -14.37 -1.93
C GLU A 126 12.68 -14.95 -0.99
N THR A 127 12.32 -15.76 0.03
CA THR A 127 13.30 -16.17 1.07
C THR A 127 13.58 -17.66 1.17
N SER A 128 13.06 -18.49 0.26
CA SER A 128 13.17 -19.97 0.30
C SER A 128 12.57 -20.65 1.55
N TYR A 129 12.08 -19.88 2.52
CA TYR A 129 11.43 -20.38 3.73
C TYR A 129 9.92 -20.42 3.55
N ASP A 130 9.30 -21.55 3.89
CA ASP A 130 7.85 -21.70 3.83
C ASP A 130 7.15 -21.08 5.05
N PHE A 131 6.96 -19.77 4.99
CA PHE A 131 6.14 -19.02 5.95
C PHE A 131 4.65 -19.01 5.60
N MET A 132 4.27 -19.48 4.41
CA MET A 132 2.91 -19.34 3.91
C MET A 132 1.95 -20.32 4.59
N LEU A 133 2.35 -21.58 4.78
CA LEU A 133 1.52 -22.54 5.52
C LEU A 133 1.23 -22.08 6.96
N PRO A 134 2.23 -21.68 7.78
CA PRO A 134 1.96 -21.07 9.09
C PRO A 134 1.05 -19.83 9.01
N ALA A 135 1.26 -18.96 8.01
CA ALA A 135 0.46 -17.76 7.80
C ALA A 135 -1.02 -18.09 7.55
N ILE A 136 -1.32 -19.12 6.75
CA ILE A 136 -2.68 -19.60 6.49
C ILE A 136 -3.32 -20.13 7.79
N LEU A 137 -2.61 -20.97 8.54
CA LEU A 137 -3.13 -21.56 9.78
C LEU A 137 -3.47 -20.49 10.83
N VAL A 138 -2.57 -19.51 11.03
CA VAL A 138 -2.80 -18.38 11.94
C VAL A 138 -3.97 -17.52 11.46
N SER A 139 -4.07 -17.28 10.16
CA SER A 139 -5.17 -16.51 9.56
C SER A 139 -6.53 -17.17 9.78
N VAL A 140 -6.62 -18.48 9.58
CA VAL A 140 -7.84 -19.27 9.88
C VAL A 140 -8.19 -19.19 11.36
N ALA A 141 -7.20 -19.34 12.25
CA ALA A 141 -7.43 -19.25 13.70
C ALA A 141 -7.98 -17.87 14.11
N ILE A 142 -7.44 -16.79 13.56
CA ILE A 142 -7.92 -15.41 13.82
C ILE A 142 -9.36 -15.23 13.31
N ILE A 143 -9.68 -15.72 12.11
CA ILE A 143 -11.03 -15.63 11.55
C ILE A 143 -12.02 -16.41 12.42
N VAL A 144 -11.70 -17.65 12.79
CA VAL A 144 -12.55 -18.49 13.66
C VAL A 144 -12.74 -17.85 15.04
N TRP A 145 -11.69 -17.31 15.64
CA TRP A 145 -11.79 -16.62 16.92
C TRP A 145 -12.63 -15.33 16.85
N SER A 146 -12.45 -14.54 15.78
CA SER A 146 -13.25 -13.32 15.54
C SER A 146 -14.73 -13.65 15.33
N LEU A 147 -15.01 -14.76 14.65
CA LEU A 147 -16.36 -15.31 14.47
C LEU A 147 -16.99 -15.75 15.79
N ALA A 148 -16.24 -16.46 16.63
CA ALA A 148 -16.72 -16.93 17.92
C ALA A 148 -17.00 -15.76 18.89
N SER A 149 -16.19 -14.70 18.84
CA SER A 149 -16.29 -13.55 19.75
C SER A 149 -17.32 -12.51 19.33
N THR A 150 -17.54 -12.30 18.03
CA THR A 150 -18.36 -11.19 17.53
C THR A 150 -19.55 -11.62 16.67
N GLY A 151 -19.65 -12.91 16.35
CA GLY A 151 -20.68 -13.48 15.50
C GLY A 151 -20.44 -13.28 14.01
N ILE A 152 -21.17 -14.03 13.18
CA ILE A 152 -20.95 -14.08 11.73
C ILE A 152 -21.31 -12.78 10.99
N ARG A 153 -22.13 -11.91 11.60
CA ARG A 153 -22.62 -10.68 10.96
C ARG A 153 -21.48 -9.77 10.50
N ASN A 154 -20.41 -9.68 11.29
CA ASN A 154 -19.26 -8.82 10.99
C ASN A 154 -18.42 -9.31 9.81
N LEU A 155 -18.47 -10.62 9.48
CA LEU A 155 -17.81 -11.13 8.27
C LEU A 155 -18.50 -10.66 7.00
N PHE A 156 -19.79 -10.37 7.04
CA PHE A 156 -20.55 -9.96 5.86
C PHE A 156 -20.49 -8.45 5.61
N LEU A 157 -19.67 -7.71 6.36
CA LEU A 157 -19.38 -6.33 6.06
C LEU A 157 -18.57 -6.26 4.73
N PRO A 158 -18.95 -5.39 3.77
CA PRO A 158 -18.36 -5.37 2.44
C PRO A 158 -16.83 -5.23 2.42
N HIS A 159 -16.27 -4.38 3.29
CA HIS A 159 -14.82 -4.19 3.39
C HIS A 159 -14.13 -5.40 4.00
N VAL A 160 -14.72 -6.06 4.99
CA VAL A 160 -14.17 -7.29 5.59
C VAL A 160 -14.12 -8.40 4.54
N LEU A 161 -15.19 -8.57 3.76
CA LEU A 161 -15.21 -9.51 2.64
C LEU A 161 -14.14 -9.15 1.58
N TYR A 162 -14.05 -7.87 1.23
CA TYR A 162 -13.06 -7.35 0.29
C TYR A 162 -11.62 -7.64 0.75
N LEU A 163 -11.29 -7.37 2.01
CA LEU A 163 -9.95 -7.60 2.54
C LEU A 163 -9.65 -9.10 2.70
N ASN A 164 -10.62 -9.91 3.14
CA ASN A 164 -10.42 -11.36 3.29
C ASN A 164 -10.45 -12.13 1.96
N LEU A 165 -10.92 -11.50 0.87
CA LEU A 165 -10.72 -12.02 -0.47
C LEU A 165 -9.23 -12.15 -0.81
N PHE A 166 -8.38 -11.24 -0.30
CA PHE A 166 -6.93 -11.35 -0.45
C PHE A 166 -6.38 -12.56 0.31
N THR A 167 -6.82 -12.78 1.55
CA THR A 167 -6.45 -13.97 2.33
C THR A 167 -6.75 -15.25 1.53
N LEU A 168 -7.95 -15.35 0.97
CA LEU A 168 -8.33 -16.48 0.13
C LEU A 168 -7.44 -16.57 -1.13
N LEU A 169 -7.31 -15.47 -1.88
CA LEU A 169 -6.55 -15.43 -3.13
C LEU A 169 -5.09 -15.86 -2.92
N PHE A 170 -4.39 -15.30 -1.93
CA PHE A 170 -3.00 -15.66 -1.64
C PHE A 170 -2.87 -17.12 -1.22
N SER A 171 -3.82 -17.61 -0.41
CA SER A 171 -3.86 -19.03 -0.04
C SER A 171 -4.02 -19.95 -1.25
N LEU A 172 -4.90 -19.59 -2.20
CA LEU A 172 -5.11 -20.37 -3.42
C LEU A 172 -3.88 -20.35 -4.33
N ILE A 173 -3.20 -19.21 -4.47
CA ILE A 173 -1.93 -19.10 -5.21
C ILE A 173 -0.93 -20.13 -4.68
N TYR A 174 -0.75 -20.19 -3.35
CA TYR A 174 0.15 -21.14 -2.71
C TYR A 174 -0.31 -22.60 -2.85
N ILE A 175 -1.57 -22.90 -2.52
CA ILE A 175 -2.11 -24.28 -2.53
C ILE A 175 -2.04 -24.90 -3.93
N PHE A 176 -2.31 -24.11 -4.98
CA PHE A 176 -2.25 -24.59 -6.36
C PHE A 176 -0.86 -24.49 -6.98
N GLY A 177 0.16 -24.05 -6.23
CA GLY A 177 1.53 -23.92 -6.72
C GLY A 177 1.65 -22.96 -7.90
N ILE A 178 0.87 -21.87 -7.89
CA ILE A 178 0.93 -20.86 -8.95
C ILE A 178 2.24 -20.08 -8.78
N GLU A 179 3.15 -20.24 -9.74
CA GLU A 179 4.42 -19.54 -9.76
C GLU A 179 4.21 -18.05 -10.08
N ILE A 180 4.47 -17.21 -9.08
CA ILE A 180 4.36 -15.75 -9.19
C ILE A 180 5.45 -15.10 -8.35
N SER A 181 6.13 -14.09 -8.89
CA SER A 181 7.14 -13.36 -8.11
C SER A 181 6.46 -12.56 -6.98
N GLY A 182 7.08 -12.52 -5.80
CA GLY A 182 6.62 -11.70 -4.69
C GLY A 182 6.54 -10.22 -5.07
N GLU A 183 7.51 -9.74 -5.84
CA GLU A 183 7.51 -8.37 -6.37
C GLU A 183 6.30 -8.03 -7.25
N ALA A 184 5.85 -8.96 -8.11
CA ALA A 184 4.65 -8.74 -8.94
C ALA A 184 3.37 -8.68 -8.09
N VAL A 185 3.24 -9.55 -7.07
CA VAL A 185 2.11 -9.50 -6.12
C VAL A 185 2.14 -8.18 -5.35
N PHE A 186 3.28 -7.84 -4.77
CA PHE A 186 3.51 -6.62 -4.01
C PHE A 186 3.20 -5.37 -4.84
N GLY A 187 3.75 -5.29 -6.05
CA GLY A 187 3.54 -4.21 -7.00
C GLY A 187 2.08 -4.05 -7.43
N SER A 188 1.38 -5.16 -7.69
CA SER A 188 -0.03 -5.12 -8.08
C SER A 188 -0.92 -4.59 -6.96
N ILE A 189 -0.63 -4.91 -5.70
CA ILE A 189 -1.35 -4.36 -4.54
C ILE A 189 -1.05 -2.87 -4.36
N ILE A 190 0.19 -2.42 -4.60
CA ILE A 190 0.51 -0.98 -4.61
C ILE A 190 -0.29 -0.25 -5.69
N LEU A 191 -0.34 -0.77 -6.92
CA LEU A 191 -1.10 -0.15 -8.01
C LEU A 191 -2.60 -0.08 -7.70
N MET A 192 -3.13 -1.13 -7.09
CA MET A 192 -4.49 -1.15 -6.58
C MET A 192 -4.71 -0.06 -5.52
N HIS A 193 -3.82 0.05 -4.52
CA HIS A 193 -3.92 1.06 -3.47
C HIS A 193 -3.89 2.50 -4.03
N ILE A 194 -2.96 2.78 -4.94
CA ILE A 194 -2.86 4.08 -5.62
C ILE A 194 -4.18 4.39 -6.35
N THR A 195 -4.77 3.38 -6.99
CA THR A 195 -6.08 3.51 -7.65
C THR A 195 -7.19 3.83 -6.66
N THR A 196 -7.28 3.10 -5.54
CA THR A 196 -8.23 3.40 -4.47
C THR A 196 -8.07 4.85 -4.01
N TRP A 197 -6.84 5.28 -3.77
CA TRP A 197 -6.53 6.64 -3.31
C TRP A 197 -6.99 7.71 -4.31
N TYR A 198 -6.65 7.58 -5.60
CA TYR A 198 -7.09 8.53 -6.63
C TYR A 198 -8.61 8.60 -6.75
N VAL A 199 -9.29 7.45 -6.77
CA VAL A 199 -10.74 7.38 -6.89
C VAL A 199 -11.43 7.96 -5.65
N PHE A 200 -10.91 7.69 -4.46
CA PHE A 200 -11.43 8.25 -3.22
C PHE A 200 -11.39 9.78 -3.23
N TYR A 201 -10.24 10.38 -3.54
CA TYR A 201 -10.11 11.84 -3.59
C TYR A 201 -10.92 12.47 -4.73
N TYR A 202 -11.01 11.82 -5.89
CA TYR A 202 -11.89 12.24 -6.97
C TYR A 202 -13.35 12.33 -6.49
N LYS A 203 -13.87 11.27 -5.86
CA LYS A 203 -15.24 11.25 -5.31
C LYS A 203 -15.44 12.32 -4.24
N LYS A 204 -14.47 12.46 -3.34
CA LYS A 204 -14.51 13.44 -2.23
C LYS A 204 -14.54 14.89 -2.73
N LEU A 205 -13.83 15.19 -3.81
CA LEU A 205 -13.73 16.54 -4.36
C LEU A 205 -14.79 16.86 -5.43
N LYS A 206 -15.64 15.90 -5.82
CA LYS A 206 -16.64 16.07 -6.88
C LYS A 206 -17.60 17.24 -6.65
N SER A 207 -17.90 17.58 -5.39
CA SER A 207 -18.75 18.72 -5.03
C SER A 207 -18.03 20.08 -5.08
N ALA A 208 -16.71 20.10 -5.28
CA ALA A 208 -15.89 21.32 -5.35
C ALA A 208 -15.09 21.37 -6.67
N PRO A 209 -15.72 21.73 -7.80
CA PRO A 209 -15.15 21.56 -9.14
C PRO A 209 -13.76 22.17 -9.33
N LYS A 210 -13.52 23.38 -8.79
CA LYS A 210 -12.20 24.04 -8.87
C LYS A 210 -11.10 23.22 -8.17
N ARG A 211 -11.41 22.65 -6.99
CA ARG A 211 -10.47 21.80 -6.25
C ARG A 211 -10.27 20.45 -6.94
N LEU A 212 -11.34 19.88 -7.52
CA LEU A 212 -11.26 18.65 -8.31
C LEU A 212 -10.35 18.81 -9.53
N VAL A 213 -10.53 19.88 -10.31
CA VAL A 213 -9.69 20.15 -11.49
C VAL A 213 -8.24 20.29 -11.07
N GLN A 214 -7.95 21.05 -10.01
CA GLN A 214 -6.58 21.17 -9.50
C GLN A 214 -6.01 19.80 -9.10
N PHE A 215 -6.80 18.96 -8.42
CA PHE A 215 -6.37 17.61 -8.05
C PHE A 215 -6.02 16.75 -9.25
N ILE A 216 -6.87 16.76 -10.29
CA ILE A 216 -6.61 16.01 -11.54
C ILE A 216 -5.35 16.54 -12.22
N VAL A 217 -5.18 17.86 -12.32
CA VAL A 217 -3.98 18.47 -12.91
C VAL A 217 -2.72 18.07 -12.12
N ASP A 218 -2.75 18.17 -10.80
CA ASP A 218 -1.63 17.77 -9.94
C ASP A 218 -1.28 16.29 -10.14
N CYS A 219 -2.28 15.41 -10.19
CA CYS A 219 -2.08 13.98 -10.49
C CYS A 219 -1.43 13.78 -11.86
N VAL A 220 -1.98 14.35 -12.94
CA VAL A 220 -1.45 14.18 -14.29
C VAL A 220 -0.01 14.70 -14.39
N VAL A 221 0.24 15.92 -13.89
CA VAL A 221 1.56 16.56 -13.98
C VAL A 221 2.61 15.78 -13.19
N ILE A 222 2.31 15.37 -11.95
CA ILE A 222 3.28 14.67 -11.11
C ILE A 222 3.56 13.26 -11.65
N ASN A 223 2.55 12.53 -12.14
CA ASN A 223 2.79 11.23 -12.77
C ASN A 223 3.61 11.37 -14.06
N ALA A 224 3.28 12.34 -14.92
CA ALA A 224 4.06 12.60 -16.14
C ALA A 224 5.51 12.97 -15.81
N LEU A 225 5.74 13.79 -14.78
CA LEU A 225 7.08 14.14 -14.31
C LEU A 225 7.88 12.89 -13.91
N PHE A 226 7.33 12.00 -13.08
CA PHE A 226 8.04 10.80 -12.66
C PHE A 226 8.28 9.82 -13.81
N ILE A 227 7.36 9.71 -14.77
CA ILE A 227 7.57 8.93 -16.00
C ILE A 227 8.76 9.48 -16.80
N ILE A 228 8.81 10.81 -17.00
CA ILE A 228 9.92 11.46 -17.73
C ILE A 228 11.24 11.26 -16.98
N LEU A 229 11.26 11.48 -15.66
CA LEU A 229 12.44 11.28 -14.83
C LEU A 229 12.93 9.82 -14.85
N TYR A 230 12.01 8.85 -14.92
CA TYR A 230 12.37 7.45 -15.08
C TYR A 230 13.05 7.18 -16.42
N PHE A 231 12.53 7.72 -17.53
CA PHE A 231 13.20 7.59 -18.84
C PHE A 231 14.57 8.26 -18.86
N VAL A 232 14.74 9.41 -18.19
CA VAL A 232 16.05 10.05 -18.02
C VAL A 232 17.00 9.13 -17.25
N PHE A 233 16.55 8.54 -16.14
CA PHE A 233 17.35 7.57 -15.38
C PHE A 233 17.78 6.39 -16.25
N MET A 234 16.85 5.79 -17.01
CA MET A 234 17.13 4.68 -17.92
C MET A 234 18.17 5.04 -18.99
N SER A 235 18.20 6.30 -19.44
CA SER A 235 19.20 6.77 -20.42
C SER A 235 20.59 6.99 -19.83
N GLN A 236 20.70 7.24 -18.51
CA GLN A 236 21.97 7.48 -17.82
C GLN A 236 22.61 6.20 -17.28
N GLY A 237 21.79 5.18 -17.00
CA GLY A 237 22.24 3.88 -16.49
C GLY A 237 22.50 3.85 -14.98
N GLU A 238 23.01 2.71 -14.53
CA GLU A 238 23.38 2.46 -13.13
C GLU A 238 24.52 3.38 -12.68
N GLY A 239 24.52 3.77 -11.39
CA GLY A 239 25.48 4.72 -10.82
C GLY A 239 25.07 6.20 -10.98
N SER A 240 24.02 6.49 -11.74
CA SER A 240 23.43 7.84 -11.79
C SER A 240 22.66 8.17 -10.50
N ILE A 241 22.44 9.46 -10.24
CA ILE A 241 21.65 9.91 -9.08
C ILE A 241 20.21 9.37 -9.10
N GLY A 242 19.69 9.04 -10.30
CA GLY A 242 18.38 8.41 -10.48
C GLY A 242 18.27 7.05 -9.80
N GLN A 243 19.38 6.35 -9.55
CA GLN A 243 19.37 5.07 -8.84
C GLN A 243 18.77 5.20 -7.43
N TYR A 244 19.05 6.30 -6.71
CA TYR A 244 18.51 6.57 -5.38
C TYR A 244 17.00 6.89 -5.36
N VAL A 245 16.40 6.99 -6.54
CA VAL A 245 14.96 7.21 -6.71
C VAL A 245 14.33 5.94 -7.31
N PHE A 246 14.82 5.49 -8.46
CA PHE A 246 14.13 4.50 -9.28
C PHE A 246 14.64 3.07 -9.14
N SER A 247 15.74 2.81 -8.43
CA SER A 247 16.13 1.43 -8.18
C SER A 247 15.18 0.78 -7.16
N PRO A 248 14.90 -0.52 -7.26
CA PRO A 248 13.96 -1.20 -6.37
C PRO A 248 14.32 -1.05 -4.88
N ILE A 249 15.59 -1.22 -4.52
CA ILE A 249 16.05 -1.14 -3.12
C ILE A 249 15.84 0.26 -2.51
N TYR A 250 16.07 1.32 -3.29
CA TYR A 250 15.86 2.69 -2.83
C TYR A 250 14.40 3.10 -2.90
N TYR A 251 13.62 2.55 -3.84
CA TYR A 251 12.16 2.69 -3.81
C TYR A 251 11.59 2.12 -2.51
N TYR A 252 12.04 0.94 -2.06
CA TYR A 252 11.60 0.39 -0.78
C TYR A 252 11.98 1.30 0.39
N CYS A 253 13.16 1.92 0.37
CA CYS A 253 13.54 2.93 1.37
C CYS A 253 12.58 4.13 1.37
N TRP A 254 12.24 4.67 0.19
CA TRP A 254 11.25 5.74 0.06
C TRP A 254 9.87 5.31 0.54
N ALA A 255 9.45 4.06 0.26
CA ALA A 255 8.18 3.52 0.69
C ALA A 255 8.13 3.34 2.23
N ILE A 256 9.20 2.86 2.87
CA ILE A 256 9.32 2.79 4.33
C ILE A 256 9.17 4.20 4.92
N LEU A 257 9.93 5.17 4.40
CA LEU A 257 9.87 6.55 4.85
C LEU A 257 8.46 7.13 4.67
N HIS A 258 7.82 6.87 3.53
CA HIS A 258 6.44 7.24 3.25
C HIS A 258 5.46 6.65 4.27
N ILE A 259 5.50 5.35 4.48
CA ILE A 259 4.56 4.66 5.36
C ILE A 259 4.75 5.10 6.81
N VAL A 260 5.97 5.20 7.32
CA VAL A 260 6.24 5.61 8.70
C VAL A 260 5.76 7.05 8.92
N THR A 261 6.03 7.94 7.97
CA THR A 261 5.62 9.35 8.08
C THR A 261 4.13 9.56 7.79
N SER A 262 3.49 8.64 7.06
CA SER A 262 2.07 8.67 6.80
C SER A 262 1.24 8.08 7.94
N SER A 263 1.80 7.08 8.62
CA SER A 263 1.18 6.31 9.71
C SER A 263 1.45 6.88 11.10
N GLY A 264 2.14 8.02 11.23
CA GLY A 264 2.20 8.77 12.49
C GLY A 264 0.80 9.18 13.01
N GLU A 265 -0.19 9.28 12.13
CA GLU A 265 -1.62 9.42 12.51
C GLU A 265 -2.22 8.10 13.05
N LEU A 266 -1.66 6.94 12.67
CA LEU A 266 -2.08 5.61 13.11
C LEU A 266 -1.68 5.33 14.57
N PHE A 267 -0.55 5.89 15.04
CA PHE A 267 -0.20 5.90 16.47
C PHE A 267 -0.96 6.97 17.26
N ALA A 268 -1.46 8.01 16.58
CA ALA A 268 -2.36 9.00 17.19
C ALA A 268 -3.79 8.46 17.37
N LEU A 269 -4.14 7.27 16.87
CA LEU A 269 -5.43 6.60 17.10
C LEU A 269 -5.67 6.18 18.56
N VAL A 270 -4.69 6.34 19.46
CA VAL A 270 -4.86 6.23 20.91
C VAL A 270 -5.19 7.59 21.56
N LYS A 271 -5.13 8.70 20.81
CA LYS A 271 -5.40 10.04 21.34
C LYS A 271 -6.56 10.70 20.60
N GLU A 272 -7.71 10.59 21.25
CA GLU A 272 -9.00 11.20 20.94
C GLU A 272 -8.92 12.66 20.44
N ARG A 273 -9.87 12.98 19.55
CA ARG A 273 -10.49 14.28 19.25
C ARG A 273 -10.08 15.05 17.99
N SER A 274 -11.16 15.32 17.25
CA SER A 274 -11.43 16.48 16.40
C SER A 274 -10.50 16.69 15.22
N LEU A 275 -10.90 16.14 14.09
CA LEU A 275 -10.54 16.69 12.79
C LEU A 275 -11.81 17.07 12.05
N ARG A 276 -12.24 18.32 12.27
CA ARG A 276 -12.84 19.11 11.19
C ARG A 276 -11.79 19.13 10.07
N LEU A 277 -12.04 18.36 9.02
CA LEU A 277 -11.21 18.33 7.81
C LEU A 277 -12.12 18.52 6.61
N PHE A 278 -12.54 19.77 6.40
CA PHE A 278 -12.51 20.56 5.17
C PHE A 278 -13.17 21.91 5.43
#